data_AF-A0A4U7DDM7-F1
#
_entry.id   AF-A0A4U7DDM7-F1
#
_cell.length_a   1.000
_cell.length_b   1.000
_cell.length_c   1.000
_cell.angle_alpha   90.00
_cell.angle_beta   90.00
_cell.angle_gamma   90.00
#
_symmetry.space_group_name_H-M   'P 1'
#
loop_
_entity.id
_entity.type
_entity.pdbx_description
1 polymer ?
#
loop_
_entity_poly.entity_id
_entity_poly.type
_entity_poly.pdbx_seq_one_letter_code
_entity_poly.pdbx_strand_id
1 'polypeptide(L)'
;MADGLDADAYDALVTAAETYRAALVVRLAGEAGLRTEEITRVAPRHLREPDSVAGARLLAVPAADGDEGASGGSTASGGEPIDRETVVPASLAADLDRYATSEGLADDEPYVDVSPRRVQMIVSETAARAAGLTDGAVDERVTPSALRKTFARRQLVDRGVDPRAVRDAGGWESLSTLDPYLDPLDGEALAAAMAGEGGSDDAAAERGGTTALPGFEALADPGSAAPAAAVGRRRRPVRDGSGSELRAERPERVALR
;
A
#
# COMPACT_ATOMS: atom_id res chain seq x y z
N MET A 1 2.96 7.38 28.12
CA MET A 1 3.50 6.36 27.20
C MET A 1 2.54 6.31 26.04
N ALA A 2 2.96 6.81 24.88
CA ALA A 2 2.07 6.95 23.75
C ALA A 2 1.59 5.56 23.28
N ASP A 3 0.29 5.44 23.03
CA ASP A 3 -0.38 4.18 22.75
C ASP A 3 0.00 3.66 21.34
N GLY A 4 0.15 2.35 21.15
CA GLY A 4 0.63 1.73 19.91
C GLY A 4 1.73 0.69 20.13
N LEU A 5 1.87 -0.24 19.18
CA LEU A 5 2.90 -1.28 19.24
C LEU A 5 4.29 -0.68 19.00
N ASP A 6 5.31 -1.25 19.65
CA ASP A 6 6.70 -1.02 19.24
C ASP A 6 7.04 -1.80 17.95
N ALA A 7 8.23 -1.54 17.41
CA ALA A 7 8.65 -2.11 16.13
C ALA A 7 8.70 -3.64 16.18
N ASP A 8 9.30 -4.21 17.22
CA ASP A 8 9.46 -5.66 17.36
C ASP A 8 8.10 -6.35 17.52
N ALA A 9 7.21 -5.81 18.34
CA ALA A 9 5.87 -6.35 18.53
C ALA A 9 5.01 -6.23 17.26
N TYR A 10 5.17 -5.14 16.50
CA TYR A 10 4.50 -4.98 15.22
C TYR A 10 5.02 -5.98 14.17
N ASP A 11 6.33 -6.15 14.08
CA ASP A 11 6.96 -7.06 13.11
C ASP A 11 6.61 -8.53 13.44
N ALA A 12 6.56 -8.86 14.73
CA ALA A 12 6.05 -10.15 15.19
C ALA A 12 4.57 -10.35 14.81
N LEU A 13 3.73 -9.32 14.94
CA LEU A 13 2.33 -9.38 14.53
C LEU A 13 2.18 -9.62 13.03
N VAL A 14 2.94 -8.91 12.19
CA VAL A 14 2.93 -9.12 10.72
C VAL A 14 3.44 -10.52 10.37
N THR A 15 4.50 -10.99 11.03
CA THR A 15 5.07 -12.33 10.84
C THR A 15 4.09 -13.44 11.23
N ALA A 16 3.24 -13.20 12.23
CA ALA A 16 2.23 -14.15 12.68
C ALA A 16 0.98 -14.20 11.78
N ALA A 17 0.90 -13.40 10.72
CA ALA A 17 -0.21 -13.48 9.78
C ALA A 17 -0.18 -14.79 8.99
N GLU A 18 -1.27 -15.56 9.03
CA GLU A 18 -1.33 -16.88 8.38
C GLU A 18 -1.45 -16.81 6.86
N THR A 19 -1.98 -15.70 6.36
CA THR A 19 -2.16 -15.49 4.92
C THR A 19 -1.59 -14.15 4.53
N TYR A 20 -1.24 -14.01 3.25
CA TYR A 20 -0.74 -12.75 2.74
C TYR A 20 -1.79 -11.62 2.84
N ARG A 21 -3.07 -11.95 2.60
CA ARG A 21 -4.20 -11.02 2.84
C ARG A 21 -4.28 -10.57 4.31
N ALA A 22 -4.08 -11.48 5.26
CA ALA A 22 -4.06 -11.14 6.68
C ALA A 22 -2.89 -10.21 7.04
N ALA A 23 -1.71 -10.43 6.44
CA ALA A 23 -0.56 -9.54 6.60
C ALA A 23 -0.90 -8.14 6.06
N LEU A 24 -1.49 -8.06 4.86
CA LEU A 24 -1.92 -6.78 4.29
C LEU A 24 -2.92 -6.03 5.15
N VAL A 25 -3.87 -6.73 5.80
CA VAL A 25 -4.80 -6.09 6.76
C VAL A 25 -4.06 -5.40 7.90
N VAL A 26 -3.08 -6.08 8.51
CA VAL A 26 -2.27 -5.52 9.60
C VAL A 26 -1.44 -4.34 9.10
N ARG A 27 -0.87 -4.45 7.91
CA ARG A 27 -0.03 -3.42 7.29
C ARG A 27 -0.82 -2.19 6.87
N LEU A 28 -1.97 -2.33 6.22
CA LEU A 28 -2.84 -1.21 5.85
C LEU A 28 -3.30 -0.41 7.08
N ALA A 29 -3.63 -1.08 8.19
CA ALA A 29 -3.99 -0.39 9.42
C ALA A 29 -2.78 0.27 10.11
N GLY A 30 -1.65 -0.42 10.19
CA GLY A 30 -0.49 -0.01 11.00
C GLY A 30 0.57 0.84 10.31
N GLU A 31 0.65 0.77 8.98
CA GLU A 31 1.63 1.51 8.17
C GLU A 31 0.99 2.62 7.34
N ALA A 32 -0.30 2.51 7.01
CA ALA A 32 -1.04 3.53 6.26
C ALA A 32 -2.20 4.17 7.05
N GLY A 33 -2.43 3.73 8.29
CA GLY A 33 -3.40 4.36 9.20
C GLY A 33 -4.87 4.14 8.84
N LEU A 34 -5.19 3.14 8.02
CA LEU A 34 -6.57 2.90 7.58
C LEU A 34 -7.47 2.40 8.71
N ARG A 35 -8.72 2.87 8.68
CA ARG A 35 -9.85 2.38 9.46
C ARG A 35 -10.33 1.05 8.89
N THR A 36 -11.02 0.28 9.73
CA THR A 36 -11.57 -1.03 9.37
C THR A 36 -12.43 -0.96 8.11
N GLU A 37 -13.24 0.09 7.99
CA GLU A 37 -14.17 0.33 6.88
C GLU A 37 -13.46 0.82 5.61
N GLU A 38 -12.28 1.44 5.76
CA GLU A 38 -11.47 1.91 4.62
C GLU A 38 -10.67 0.76 4.00
N ILE A 39 -10.16 -0.16 4.83
CA ILE A 39 -9.42 -1.35 4.38
C ILE A 39 -10.21 -2.17 3.35
N THR A 40 -11.54 -2.22 3.50
CA THR A 40 -12.41 -3.04 2.63
C THR A 40 -12.72 -2.39 1.28
N ARG A 41 -12.27 -1.15 1.04
CA ARG A 41 -12.63 -0.36 -0.16
C ARG A 41 -11.43 0.04 -1.02
N VAL A 42 -10.22 0.05 -0.44
CA VAL A 42 -9.00 0.35 -1.21
C VAL A 42 -8.67 -0.78 -2.19
N ALA A 43 -8.16 -0.40 -3.35
CA ALA A 43 -8.04 -1.20 -4.57
C ALA A 43 -6.79 -0.74 -5.36
N PRO A 44 -6.30 -1.50 -6.35
CA PRO A 44 -5.11 -1.13 -7.13
C PRO A 44 -5.13 0.29 -7.68
N ARG A 45 -6.25 0.73 -8.26
CA ARG A 45 -6.40 2.08 -8.84
C ARG A 45 -6.15 3.22 -7.86
N HIS A 46 -6.27 2.95 -6.57
CA HIS A 46 -6.14 3.96 -5.51
C HIS A 46 -4.70 4.24 -5.12
N LEU A 47 -3.75 3.36 -5.49
CA LEU A 47 -2.33 3.52 -5.19
C LEU A 47 -1.65 4.34 -6.30
N ARG A 48 -1.08 5.49 -5.94
CA ARG A 48 -0.44 6.41 -6.89
C ARG A 48 0.92 6.89 -6.40
N GLU A 49 1.74 7.31 -7.36
CA GLU A 49 2.97 8.05 -7.09
C GLU A 49 2.69 9.54 -7.38
N PRO A 50 3.01 10.46 -6.45
CA PRO A 50 2.87 11.87 -6.72
C PRO A 50 4.00 12.35 -7.64
N ASP A 51 3.66 13.14 -8.67
CA ASP A 51 4.64 13.68 -9.63
C ASP A 51 5.71 14.56 -8.96
N SER A 52 5.38 15.17 -7.82
CA SER A 52 6.22 16.13 -7.12
C SER A 52 7.31 15.49 -6.23
N VAL A 53 7.14 14.23 -5.82
CA VAL A 53 8.04 13.57 -4.87
C VAL A 53 8.31 12.13 -5.32
N ALA A 54 9.46 11.94 -5.98
CA ALA A 54 9.88 10.64 -6.47
C ALA A 54 9.99 9.62 -5.32
N GLY A 55 9.44 8.42 -5.53
CA GLY A 55 9.48 7.32 -4.55
C GLY A 55 8.48 7.45 -3.39
N ALA A 56 7.74 8.56 -3.28
CA ALA A 56 6.59 8.62 -2.39
C ALA A 56 5.43 7.79 -2.97
N ARG A 57 4.66 7.14 -2.11
CA ARG A 57 3.45 6.42 -2.52
C ARG A 57 2.28 6.95 -1.70
N LEU A 58 1.22 7.34 -2.39
CA LEU A 58 -0.03 7.81 -1.81
C LEU A 58 -1.12 6.81 -2.11
N LEU A 59 -1.96 6.55 -1.11
CA LEU A 59 -3.16 5.75 -1.27
C LEU A 59 -4.36 6.66 -1.06
N ALA A 60 -5.15 6.81 -2.11
CA ALA A 60 -6.41 7.51 -2.06
C ALA A 60 -7.46 6.61 -1.38
N VAL A 61 -8.11 7.09 -0.33
CA VAL A 61 -9.15 6.33 0.37
C VAL A 61 -10.49 6.75 -0.20
N PRO A 62 -11.23 5.86 -0.88
CA PRO A 62 -12.54 6.20 -1.47
C PRO A 62 -13.49 6.74 -0.42
N ALA A 63 -14.50 7.51 -0.84
CA ALA A 63 -15.62 7.86 0.02
C ALA A 63 -16.52 6.66 0.30
N ALA A 64 -17.22 6.65 1.44
CA ALA A 64 -18.24 5.64 1.68
C ALA A 64 -19.45 5.87 0.75
N ASP A 65 -20.12 4.80 0.34
CA ASP A 65 -21.30 4.91 -0.53
C ASP A 65 -22.36 5.83 0.11
N GLY A 66 -22.73 6.88 -0.62
CA GLY A 66 -23.74 7.86 -0.18
C GLY A 66 -23.20 9.02 0.66
N ASP A 67 -21.89 9.11 0.87
CA ASP A 67 -21.27 10.34 1.38
C ASP A 67 -20.90 11.23 0.18
N GLU A 68 -21.61 12.34 0.00
CA GLU A 68 -21.18 13.40 -0.92
C GLU A 68 -19.97 14.09 -0.28
N GLY A 69 -18.80 13.45 -0.44
CA GLY A 69 -17.48 13.80 0.10
C GLY A 69 -17.46 15.01 1.03
N ALA A 70 -17.39 14.75 2.34
CA ALA A 70 -17.34 15.80 3.36
C ALA A 70 -16.28 16.87 3.03
N SER A 71 -16.76 18.03 2.55
CA SER A 71 -16.08 19.31 2.34
C SER A 71 -14.58 19.24 2.04
N GLY A 72 -14.24 19.06 0.76
CA GLY A 72 -12.88 19.25 0.24
C GLY A 72 -12.33 18.13 -0.63
N GLY A 73 -13.15 17.13 -0.98
CA GLY A 73 -12.73 15.95 -1.73
C GLY A 73 -12.00 16.31 -3.02
N SER A 74 -10.70 15.99 -3.07
CA SER A 74 -10.01 15.79 -4.34
C SER A 74 -10.66 14.59 -5.04
N THR A 75 -10.51 14.49 -6.35
CA THR A 75 -10.96 13.30 -7.09
C THR A 75 -9.76 12.38 -7.28
N ALA A 76 -9.95 11.08 -7.10
CA ALA A 76 -8.94 10.11 -7.55
C ALA A 76 -8.75 10.25 -9.07
N SER A 77 -7.61 9.78 -9.59
CA SER A 77 -7.46 9.58 -11.03
C SER A 77 -8.51 8.58 -11.51
N GLY A 78 -9.62 9.09 -12.06
CA GLY A 78 -10.82 8.30 -12.35
C GLY A 78 -12.15 8.97 -11.98
N GLY A 79 -12.12 10.10 -11.26
CA GLY A 79 -13.33 10.89 -10.95
C GLY A 79 -14.15 10.38 -9.77
N GLU A 80 -13.68 9.34 -9.08
CA GLU A 80 -14.29 8.83 -7.84
C GLU A 80 -14.00 9.80 -6.67
N PRO A 81 -15.02 10.10 -5.83
CA PRO A 81 -14.83 10.89 -4.63
C PRO A 81 -13.95 10.14 -3.62
N ILE A 82 -13.00 10.84 -3.02
CA ILE A 82 -12.14 10.30 -1.96
C ILE A 82 -12.35 11.06 -0.66
N ASP A 83 -12.32 10.35 0.46
CA ASP A 83 -12.42 10.93 1.81
C ASP A 83 -11.12 11.62 2.22
N ARG A 84 -9.99 10.99 1.88
CA ARG A 84 -8.65 11.41 2.26
C ARG A 84 -7.59 10.68 1.45
N GLU A 85 -6.37 11.17 1.52
CA GLU A 85 -5.20 10.43 1.06
C GLU A 85 -4.32 10.09 2.25
N THR A 86 -3.59 8.99 2.16
CA THR A 86 -2.57 8.61 3.15
C THR A 86 -1.27 8.25 2.46
N VAL A 87 -0.18 8.28 3.22
CA VAL A 87 1.13 7.81 2.79
C VAL A 87 1.22 6.30 2.95
N VAL A 88 1.91 5.66 2.02
CA VAL A 88 2.20 4.22 2.05
C VAL A 88 3.70 4.01 1.96
N PRO A 89 4.33 3.25 2.87
CA PRO A 89 5.74 2.88 2.73
C PRO A 89 5.97 2.12 1.42
N ALA A 90 7.13 2.33 0.79
CA ALA A 90 7.47 1.67 -0.49
C ALA A 90 7.37 0.13 -0.41
N SER A 91 7.72 -0.46 0.73
CA SER A 91 7.58 -1.90 0.97
C SER A 91 6.12 -2.38 1.05
N LEU A 92 5.19 -1.54 1.51
CA LEU A 92 3.76 -1.87 1.51
C LEU A 92 3.18 -1.69 0.11
N ALA A 93 3.55 -0.62 -0.60
CA ALA A 93 3.14 -0.42 -1.98
C ALA A 93 3.58 -1.60 -2.88
N ALA A 94 4.84 -2.03 -2.76
CA ALA A 94 5.35 -3.18 -3.51
C ALA A 94 4.62 -4.50 -3.16
N ASP A 95 4.20 -4.66 -1.90
CA ASP A 95 3.45 -5.83 -1.47
C ASP A 95 1.99 -5.81 -1.97
N LEU A 96 1.36 -4.64 -2.02
CA LEU A 96 0.04 -4.46 -2.61
C LEU A 96 0.07 -4.77 -4.12
N ASP A 97 1.06 -4.24 -4.85
CA ASP A 97 1.27 -4.50 -6.28
C ASP A 97 1.49 -6.01 -6.53
N ARG A 98 2.32 -6.66 -5.69
CA ARG A 98 2.56 -8.10 -5.77
C ARG A 98 1.28 -8.90 -5.53
N TYR A 99 0.51 -8.51 -4.52
CA TYR A 99 -0.73 -9.19 -4.16
C TYR A 99 -1.80 -9.09 -5.26
N ALA A 100 -2.01 -7.89 -5.80
CA ALA A 100 -2.92 -7.67 -6.92
C ALA A 100 -2.53 -8.52 -8.14
N THR A 101 -1.23 -8.57 -8.45
CA THR A 101 -0.71 -9.40 -9.54
C THR A 101 -0.92 -10.90 -9.28
N SER A 102 -0.64 -11.38 -8.06
CA SER A 102 -0.73 -12.81 -7.73
C SER A 102 -2.16 -13.33 -7.69
N GLU A 103 -3.11 -12.50 -7.23
CA GLU A 103 -4.52 -12.87 -7.15
C GLU A 103 -5.29 -12.52 -8.45
N GLY A 104 -4.67 -11.78 -9.36
CA GLY A 104 -5.30 -11.35 -10.61
C GLY A 104 -6.40 -10.31 -10.41
N LEU A 105 -6.24 -9.42 -9.42
CA LEU A 105 -7.23 -8.40 -9.10
C LEU A 105 -7.41 -7.41 -10.26
N ALA A 106 -8.66 -7.08 -10.56
CA ALA A 106 -8.96 -5.93 -11.40
C ALA A 106 -8.59 -4.62 -10.69
N ASP A 107 -8.44 -3.54 -11.47
CA ASP A 107 -7.99 -2.24 -10.94
C ASP A 107 -8.98 -1.63 -9.92
N ASP A 108 -10.27 -1.97 -10.05
CA ASP A 108 -11.37 -1.58 -9.18
C ASP A 108 -11.73 -2.62 -8.10
N GLU A 109 -11.05 -3.78 -8.09
CA GLU A 109 -11.32 -4.83 -7.10
C GLU A 109 -10.59 -4.55 -5.78
N PRO A 110 -11.29 -4.56 -4.63
CA PRO A 110 -10.64 -4.28 -3.34
C PRO A 110 -9.57 -5.32 -2.99
N TYR A 111 -8.44 -4.85 -2.43
CA TYR A 111 -7.40 -5.74 -1.90
C TYR A 111 -7.95 -6.68 -0.81
N VAL A 112 -8.93 -6.20 -0.04
CA VAL A 112 -9.52 -6.91 1.08
C VAL A 112 -11.05 -6.86 0.96
N ASP A 113 -11.60 -7.62 0.02
CA ASP A 113 -13.05 -7.76 -0.17
C ASP A 113 -13.70 -8.68 0.89
N VAL A 114 -13.76 -8.18 2.13
CA VAL A 114 -14.48 -8.81 3.24
C VAL A 114 -15.20 -7.76 4.07
N SER A 115 -16.11 -8.17 4.96
CA SER A 115 -16.78 -7.21 5.86
C SER A 115 -15.82 -6.57 6.87
N PRO A 116 -16.13 -5.37 7.39
CA PRO A 116 -15.35 -4.75 8.48
C PRO A 116 -15.26 -5.64 9.73
N ARG A 117 -16.32 -6.40 10.03
CA ARG A 117 -16.31 -7.41 11.10
C ARG A 117 -15.22 -8.46 10.87
N ARG A 118 -15.06 -8.93 9.62
CA ARG A 118 -14.03 -9.92 9.28
C ARG A 118 -12.63 -9.32 9.37
N VAL A 119 -12.43 -8.06 8.98
CA VAL A 119 -11.15 -7.36 9.20
C VAL A 119 -10.77 -7.35 10.68
N GLN A 120 -11.70 -7.01 11.57
CA GLN A 120 -11.45 -7.06 13.03
C GLN A 120 -11.06 -8.46 13.49
N MET A 121 -11.78 -9.49 13.03
CA MET A 121 -11.46 -10.89 13.37
C MET A 121 -10.07 -11.30 12.89
N ILE A 122 -9.68 -10.93 11.66
CA ILE A 122 -8.34 -11.23 11.12
C ILE A 122 -7.25 -10.63 12.02
N VAL A 123 -7.43 -9.37 12.46
CA VAL A 123 -6.47 -8.73 13.38
C VAL A 123 -6.40 -9.47 14.71
N SER A 124 -7.54 -9.80 15.32
CA SER A 124 -7.57 -10.52 16.61
C SER A 124 -6.99 -11.94 16.50
N GLU A 125 -7.29 -12.67 15.42
CA GLU A 125 -6.72 -14.00 15.14
C GLU A 125 -5.20 -13.92 14.97
N THR A 126 -4.71 -12.88 14.29
CA THR A 126 -3.27 -12.64 14.10
C THR A 126 -2.58 -12.27 15.41
N ALA A 127 -3.21 -11.43 16.23
CA ALA A 127 -2.71 -11.05 17.55
C ALA A 127 -2.62 -12.23 18.51
N ALA A 128 -3.66 -13.06 18.58
CA ALA A 128 -3.66 -14.26 19.41
C ALA A 128 -2.54 -15.24 18.99
N ARG A 129 -2.30 -15.38 17.68
CA ARG A 129 -1.20 -16.21 17.18
C ARG A 129 0.16 -15.60 17.53
N ALA A 130 0.34 -14.30 17.33
CA ALA A 130 1.57 -13.59 17.68
C ALA A 130 1.90 -13.72 19.16
N ALA A 131 0.89 -13.56 20.04
CA ALA A 131 1.04 -13.76 21.48
C ALA A 131 1.56 -15.16 21.81
N GLY A 132 1.00 -16.19 21.16
CA GLY A 132 1.45 -17.58 21.33
C GLY A 132 2.86 -17.86 20.81
N LEU A 133 3.31 -17.17 19.77
CA LEU A 133 4.65 -17.33 19.17
C LEU A 133 5.74 -16.53 19.89
N THR A 134 5.38 -15.50 20.65
CA THR A 134 6.30 -14.56 21.30
C THR A 134 6.29 -14.62 22.82
N ASP A 135 5.75 -15.71 23.38
CA ASP A 135 5.57 -15.89 24.84
C ASP A 135 4.86 -14.68 25.50
N GLY A 136 3.90 -14.08 24.79
CA GLY A 136 3.09 -12.95 25.26
C GLY A 136 3.72 -11.56 25.08
N ALA A 137 4.81 -11.42 24.33
CA ALA A 137 5.37 -10.09 24.02
C ALA A 137 4.39 -9.24 23.18
N VAL A 138 3.62 -9.87 22.29
CA VAL A 138 2.49 -9.22 21.60
C VAL A 138 1.21 -9.44 22.42
N ASP A 139 0.49 -8.35 22.74
CA ASP A 139 -0.81 -8.45 23.42
C ASP A 139 -1.85 -9.10 22.49
N GLU A 140 -2.50 -10.16 22.98
CA GLU A 140 -3.60 -10.85 22.28
C GLU A 140 -4.81 -9.93 21.98
N ARG A 141 -4.93 -8.80 22.69
CA ARG A 141 -6.04 -7.83 22.56
C ARG A 141 -5.79 -6.73 21.55
N VAL A 142 -4.75 -6.83 20.73
CA VAL A 142 -4.50 -5.85 19.66
C VAL A 142 -5.74 -5.73 18.76
N THR A 143 -6.12 -4.48 18.49
CA THR A 143 -7.28 -4.11 17.65
C THR A 143 -6.82 -3.29 16.45
N PRO A 144 -7.64 -3.16 15.39
CA PRO A 144 -7.35 -2.21 14.30
C PRO A 144 -7.09 -0.78 14.78
N SER A 145 -7.75 -0.35 15.87
CA SER A 145 -7.51 0.96 16.48
C SER A 145 -6.10 1.08 17.06
N ALA A 146 -5.58 0.03 17.70
CA ALA A 146 -4.19 -0.02 18.18
C ALA A 146 -3.17 0.03 17.03
N LEU A 147 -3.49 -0.58 15.88
CA LEU A 147 -2.67 -0.47 14.68
C LEU A 147 -2.66 0.96 14.13
N ARG A 148 -3.80 1.65 14.06
CA ARG A 148 -3.84 3.06 13.66
C ARG A 148 -3.05 3.98 14.60
N LYS A 149 -3.04 3.68 15.89
CA LYS A 149 -2.19 4.36 16.88
C LYS A 149 -0.70 4.10 16.64
N THR A 150 -0.36 2.88 16.20
CA THR A 150 1.00 2.53 15.77
C THR A 150 1.43 3.34 14.56
N PHE A 151 0.54 3.57 13.57
CA PHE A 151 0.79 4.49 12.47
C PHE A 151 1.08 5.91 12.98
N ALA A 152 0.25 6.46 13.87
CA ALA A 152 0.45 7.79 14.45
C ALA A 152 1.83 7.91 15.12
N ARG A 153 2.16 6.95 15.99
CA ARG A 153 3.45 6.89 16.69
C ARG A 153 4.62 6.88 15.71
N ARG A 154 4.59 6.01 14.70
CA ARG A 154 5.67 5.89 13.70
C ARG A 154 5.90 7.19 12.94
N GLN A 155 4.82 7.88 12.58
CA GLN A 155 4.94 9.14 11.83
C GLN A 155 5.40 10.30 12.73
N LEU A 156 4.83 10.44 13.92
CA LEU A 156 5.09 11.57 14.81
C LEU A 156 6.40 11.42 15.58
N VAL A 157 6.61 10.25 16.19
CA VAL A 157 7.72 9.99 17.12
C VAL A 157 8.94 9.49 16.37
N ASP A 158 8.78 8.47 15.51
CA ASP A 158 9.94 7.83 14.88
C ASP A 158 10.46 8.61 13.66
N ARG A 159 9.57 9.36 12.97
CA ARG A 159 9.89 10.09 11.73
C ARG A 159 9.79 11.62 11.84
N GLY A 160 9.24 12.16 12.92
CA GLY A 160 9.11 13.61 13.12
C GLY A 160 8.24 14.31 12.06
N VAL A 161 7.24 13.62 11.51
CA VAL A 161 6.34 14.18 10.50
C VAL A 161 5.43 15.24 11.13
N ASP A 162 5.14 16.30 10.38
CA ASP A 162 4.24 17.38 10.81
C ASP A 162 2.88 16.83 11.31
N PRO A 163 2.42 17.21 12.52
CA PRO A 163 1.17 16.68 13.08
C PRO A 163 -0.09 16.94 12.25
N ARG A 164 -0.13 18.01 11.44
CA ARG A 164 -1.25 18.27 10.52
C ARG A 164 -1.23 17.26 9.37
N ALA A 165 -0.06 16.99 8.81
CA ALA A 165 0.09 15.96 7.79
C ALA A 165 -0.31 14.58 8.33
N VAL A 166 0.09 14.22 9.55
CA VAL A 166 -0.34 12.96 10.19
C VAL A 166 -1.85 12.96 10.44
N ARG A 167 -2.41 14.05 10.99
CA ARG A 167 -3.86 14.18 11.21
C ARG A 167 -4.64 13.88 9.93
N ASP A 168 -4.26 14.53 8.83
CA ASP A 168 -4.93 14.40 7.54
C ASP A 168 -4.73 12.99 6.97
N ALA A 169 -3.49 12.49 6.99
CA ALA A 169 -3.13 11.17 6.49
C ALA A 169 -3.68 10.00 7.31
N GLY A 170 -4.09 10.19 8.57
CA GLY A 170 -4.83 9.17 9.32
C GLY A 170 -6.31 9.46 9.45
N GLY A 171 -6.80 10.58 8.91
CA GLY A 171 -8.20 10.98 9.00
C GLY A 171 -8.68 11.20 10.44
N TRP A 172 -7.91 11.90 11.26
CA TRP A 172 -8.36 12.32 12.59
C TRP A 172 -9.11 13.64 12.52
N GLU A 173 -10.23 13.76 13.24
CA GLU A 173 -11.06 14.96 13.22
C GLU A 173 -10.37 16.17 13.87
N SER A 174 -9.42 15.94 14.77
CA SER A 174 -8.75 16.99 15.54
C SER A 174 -7.30 16.67 15.84
N LEU A 175 -6.47 17.71 15.92
CA LEU A 175 -5.08 17.61 16.36
C LEU A 175 -4.96 17.15 17.81
N SER A 176 -5.93 17.49 18.67
CA SER A 176 -5.93 17.09 20.09
C SER A 176 -5.93 15.57 20.29
N THR A 177 -6.35 14.80 19.29
CA THR A 177 -6.26 13.34 19.33
C THR A 177 -4.82 12.84 19.29
N LEU A 178 -3.89 13.67 18.78
CA LEU A 178 -2.48 13.37 18.65
C LEU A 178 -1.65 13.87 19.83
N ASP A 179 -2.22 14.68 20.73
CA ASP A 179 -1.53 15.23 21.91
C ASP A 179 -0.74 14.17 22.71
N PRO A 180 -1.22 12.92 22.90
CA PRO A 180 -0.45 11.89 23.63
C PRO A 180 0.89 11.50 22.99
N TYR A 181 1.15 11.88 21.73
CA TYR A 181 2.38 11.61 20.99
C TYR A 181 3.29 12.85 20.87
N LEU A 182 2.80 14.02 21.27
CA LEU A 182 3.50 15.29 21.09
C LEU A 182 4.10 15.73 22.42
N ASP A 183 5.31 15.25 22.71
CA ASP A 183 6.06 15.71 23.87
C ASP A 183 6.34 17.22 23.74
N PRO A 184 6.37 17.98 24.86
CA PRO A 184 6.77 19.37 24.83
C PRO A 184 8.16 19.52 24.21
N LEU A 185 8.29 20.45 23.27
CA LEU A 185 9.60 20.79 22.70
C LEU A 185 10.50 21.35 23.81
N ASP A 186 11.75 20.89 23.84
CA ASP A 186 12.77 21.56 24.63
C ASP A 186 13.14 22.92 24.03
N GLY A 187 13.94 23.71 24.76
CA GLY A 187 14.27 25.08 24.34
C GLY A 187 15.01 25.15 23.01
N GLU A 188 15.81 24.13 22.68
CA GLU A 188 16.56 24.07 21.43
C GLU A 188 15.63 23.73 20.26
N ALA A 189 14.82 22.68 20.42
CA ALA A 189 13.82 22.29 19.42
C ALA A 189 12.80 23.40 19.17
N LEU A 190 12.39 24.12 20.21
CA LEU A 190 11.51 25.28 20.09
C LEU A 190 12.19 26.44 19.34
N ALA A 191 13.46 26.73 19.64
CA ALA A 191 14.23 27.77 18.95
C ALA A 191 14.42 27.43 17.47
N ALA A 192 14.77 26.19 17.14
CA ALA A 192 14.91 25.71 15.77
C ALA A 192 13.59 25.83 14.98
N ALA A 193 12.47 25.42 15.59
CA ALA A 193 11.15 25.54 14.98
C ALA A 193 10.77 27.01 14.71
N MET A 194 11.05 27.92 15.65
CA MET A 194 10.75 29.36 15.49
C MET A 194 11.70 30.08 14.53
N ALA A 195 12.93 29.59 14.36
CA ALA A 195 13.91 30.14 13.42
C ALA A 195 13.57 29.86 11.95
N GLY A 196 12.62 28.96 11.68
CA GLY A 196 12.09 28.75 10.34
C GLY A 196 13.05 28.06 9.39
N GLU A 197 13.85 27.09 9.83
CA GLU A 197 14.55 26.15 8.93
C GLU A 197 13.59 25.13 8.30
N GLY A 198 12.43 25.61 7.84
CA GLY A 198 11.38 24.87 7.16
C GLY A 198 11.02 25.57 5.86
N GLY A 199 11.83 25.35 4.82
CA GLY A 199 11.43 25.46 3.41
C GLY A 199 11.28 26.86 2.83
N SER A 200 12.38 27.40 2.30
CA SER A 200 12.34 28.24 1.10
C SER A 200 13.21 27.57 0.05
N ASP A 201 12.57 26.94 -0.93
CA ASP A 201 13.16 26.65 -2.23
C ASP A 201 13.70 27.94 -2.84
N ASP A 202 15.02 28.09 -2.86
CA ASP A 202 15.72 28.96 -3.82
C ASP A 202 17.23 28.66 -3.82
N ALA A 203 17.65 27.39 -3.99
CA ALA A 203 19.05 27.03 -4.30
C ALA A 203 19.24 25.54 -4.68
N ALA A 204 18.53 25.01 -5.67
CA ALA A 204 18.90 23.72 -6.25
C ALA A 204 18.56 23.58 -7.74
N ALA A 205 18.61 24.69 -8.49
CA ALA A 205 19.11 24.62 -9.86
C ALA A 205 20.63 24.77 -9.75
N GLU A 206 21.39 23.86 -10.36
CA GLU A 206 22.87 23.73 -10.28
C GLU A 206 23.36 22.90 -9.08
N ARG A 207 23.28 21.56 -9.20
CA ARG A 207 24.48 20.70 -9.26
C ARG A 207 24.07 19.24 -9.43
N GLY A 208 24.24 18.74 -10.66
CA GLY A 208 24.22 17.32 -10.94
C GLY A 208 25.34 16.62 -10.16
N GLY A 209 24.96 15.56 -9.44
CA GLY A 209 25.89 14.72 -8.70
C GLY A 209 25.19 13.45 -8.27
N THR A 210 25.32 12.40 -9.08
CA THR A 210 25.03 11.01 -8.70
C THR A 210 25.60 10.70 -7.33
N THR A 211 24.72 10.38 -6.37
CA THR A 211 25.09 9.62 -5.17
C THR A 211 24.42 8.27 -5.25
N ALA A 212 25.19 7.28 -5.71
CA ALA A 212 24.87 5.87 -5.57
C ALA A 212 24.90 5.51 -4.08
N LEU A 213 23.80 4.97 -3.56
CA LEU A 213 23.77 4.33 -2.25
C LEU A 213 24.53 3.00 -2.32
N PRO A 214 25.38 2.66 -1.34
CA PRO A 214 26.06 1.38 -1.27
C PRO A 214 25.16 0.34 -0.59
N GLY A 215 25.10 -0.86 -1.17
CA GLY A 215 24.64 -2.05 -0.45
C GLY A 215 23.39 -2.69 -1.02
N PHE A 216 23.52 -3.33 -2.18
CA PHE A 216 22.85 -4.62 -2.42
C PHE A 216 23.75 -5.44 -3.35
N GLU A 217 24.32 -6.50 -2.80
CA GLU A 217 25.18 -7.45 -3.48
C GLU A 217 24.29 -8.30 -4.41
N ALA A 218 24.42 -8.05 -5.71
CA ALA A 218 23.72 -8.79 -6.74
C ALA A 218 24.36 -10.17 -6.91
N LEU A 219 23.55 -11.21 -6.71
CA LEU A 219 23.85 -12.56 -7.21
C LEU A 219 23.92 -12.49 -8.74
N ALA A 220 25.12 -12.55 -9.28
CA ALA A 220 25.39 -12.71 -10.70
C ALA A 220 25.38 -14.20 -11.07
N ASP A 221 24.68 -14.53 -12.15
CA ASP A 221 24.89 -15.73 -12.97
C ASP A 221 24.66 -15.35 -14.45
N PRO A 222 25.16 -16.09 -15.46
CA PRO A 222 26.48 -15.85 -16.02
C PRO A 222 26.43 -15.56 -17.53
N GLY A 223 27.53 -15.00 -18.04
CA GLY A 223 28.02 -15.34 -19.38
C GLY A 223 27.26 -14.79 -20.59
N SER A 224 27.42 -13.49 -20.84
CA SER A 224 27.34 -12.96 -22.22
C SER A 224 28.69 -13.14 -22.90
N ALA A 225 28.73 -13.95 -23.96
CA ALA A 225 29.79 -13.93 -24.95
C ALA A 225 29.25 -13.33 -26.26
N ALA A 226 30.03 -12.39 -26.77
CA ALA A 226 29.80 -11.47 -27.88
C ALA A 226 29.57 -12.14 -29.27
N PRO A 227 29.20 -11.35 -30.30
CA PRO A 227 28.51 -11.82 -31.50
C PRO A 227 29.46 -12.09 -32.67
N ALA A 228 28.98 -12.87 -33.67
CA ALA A 228 29.62 -12.93 -34.98
C ALA A 228 28.62 -13.17 -36.12
N ALA A 229 28.59 -12.18 -37.03
CA ALA A 229 28.54 -12.27 -38.49
C ALA A 229 27.49 -13.15 -39.21
N ALA A 230 26.59 -12.43 -39.90
CA ALA A 230 26.32 -12.46 -41.34
C ALA A 230 26.11 -13.80 -42.10
N VAL A 231 24.99 -13.81 -42.83
CA VAL A 231 24.77 -14.26 -44.24
C VAL A 231 23.52 -15.14 -44.36
N GLY A 232 22.62 -14.77 -45.27
CA GLY A 232 21.67 -15.72 -45.86
C GLY A 232 20.30 -15.17 -46.20
N ARG A 233 20.19 -14.46 -47.32
CA ARG A 233 18.88 -14.27 -48.00
C ARG A 233 18.24 -15.62 -48.29
N ARG A 234 16.91 -15.74 -48.08
CA ARG A 234 15.92 -16.37 -49.00
C ARG A 234 14.51 -16.30 -48.36
N ARG A 235 13.67 -15.40 -48.87
CA ARG A 235 12.45 -15.68 -49.64
C ARG A 235 11.46 -16.66 -48.98
N ARG A 236 10.34 -16.09 -48.51
CA ARG A 236 9.02 -16.73 -48.32
C ARG A 236 8.64 -17.61 -49.51
N PRO A 237 7.89 -18.69 -49.26
CA PRO A 237 6.75 -19.04 -50.09
C PRO A 237 5.46 -18.84 -49.31
N VAL A 238 4.58 -18.05 -49.92
CA VAL A 238 3.12 -18.11 -49.72
C VAL A 238 2.66 -19.47 -50.23
N ARG A 239 1.78 -20.14 -49.48
CA ARG A 239 1.00 -21.25 -50.01
C ARG A 239 -0.47 -20.98 -49.76
N ASP A 240 -1.12 -20.59 -50.85
CA ASP A 240 -2.54 -20.67 -51.11
C ASP A 240 -2.96 -22.15 -51.15
N GLY A 241 -4.21 -22.45 -50.77
CA GLY A 241 -4.73 -23.82 -50.83
C GLY A 241 -6.10 -24.01 -50.21
N SER A 242 -7.12 -23.72 -51.01
CA SER A 242 -8.55 -23.92 -50.79
C SER A 242 -9.00 -25.37 -50.54
N GLY A 243 -10.21 -25.50 -49.98
CA GLY A 243 -11.10 -26.67 -50.05
C GLY A 243 -11.13 -27.49 -48.75
N SER A 244 -12.24 -27.98 -48.23
CA SER A 244 -13.61 -28.07 -48.73
C SER A 244 -14.51 -28.52 -47.58
N GLU A 245 -15.79 -28.23 -47.75
CA GLU A 245 -16.98 -28.61 -46.98
C GLU A 245 -16.94 -29.99 -46.31
N LEU A 246 -17.55 -30.10 -45.12
CA LEU A 246 -18.35 -31.26 -44.72
C LEU A 246 -19.43 -30.83 -43.71
N ARG A 247 -20.61 -30.61 -44.28
CA ARG A 247 -21.93 -30.65 -43.64
C ARG A 247 -22.16 -32.06 -43.07
N ALA A 248 -22.58 -32.17 -41.83
CA ALA A 248 -23.33 -33.31 -41.29
C ALA A 248 -24.28 -32.72 -40.22
N GLU A 249 -25.50 -32.36 -40.63
CA GLU A 249 -26.72 -33.16 -40.40
C GLU A 249 -27.04 -33.37 -38.91
N ARG A 250 -28.03 -32.58 -38.47
CA ARG A 250 -28.87 -32.87 -37.31
C ARG A 250 -29.67 -34.14 -37.57
N PRO A 251 -30.02 -34.88 -36.51
CA PRO A 251 -31.39 -35.34 -36.39
C PRO A 251 -32.10 -34.74 -35.17
N GLU A 252 -33.34 -34.38 -35.44
CA GLU A 252 -34.38 -33.91 -34.53
C GLU A 252 -34.94 -35.05 -33.64
N ARG A 253 -35.45 -34.62 -32.47
CA ARG A 253 -36.54 -35.21 -31.65
C ARG A 253 -36.21 -36.46 -30.82
N VAL A 254 -36.55 -36.43 -29.52
CA VAL A 254 -37.90 -36.72 -29.01
C VAL A 254 -37.99 -36.24 -27.55
N ALA A 255 -39.05 -35.47 -27.26
CA ALA A 255 -39.53 -35.18 -25.92
C ALA A 255 -40.33 -36.39 -25.39
N LEU A 256 -40.07 -36.80 -24.16
CA LEU A 256 -40.94 -37.68 -23.39
C LEU A 256 -41.38 -36.96 -22.11
N ARG A 257 -42.64 -37.24 -21.78
CA ARG A 257 -43.55 -36.60 -20.83
C ARG A 257 -43.05 -36.52 -19.40
#